data_AF-A0A7X6AW35-F1
#
_entry.id   AF-A0A7X6AW35-F1
#
_cell.length_a   1.000
_cell.length_b   1.000
_cell.length_c   1.000
_cell.angle_alpha   90.00
_cell.angle_beta   90.00
_cell.angle_gamma   90.00
#
_symmetry.space_group_name_H-M   'P 1'
#
loop_
_entity.id
_entity.type
_entity.pdbx_description
1 polymer ?
#
loop_
_entity_poly.entity_id
_entity_poly.type
_entity_poly.pdbx_seq_one_letter_code
_entity_poly.pdbx_strand_id
1 'polypeptide(L)'
;MSGRLTVVTYTGRRSGRIFSTPVAYRRAADAVTITVAMPERKLWWRNFTGEGGPISLDLDGSDRTGHAVARVDEKGRVTITVRLDQPPAPNSP
;
A
#
# COMPACT_ATOMS: atom_id res chain seq x y z
N MET A 1 5.84 18.31 -4.53
CA MET A 1 6.34 16.97 -4.14
C MET A 1 5.91 16.00 -5.23
N SER A 2 6.82 15.63 -6.14
CA SER A 2 6.58 14.64 -7.20
C SER A 2 6.67 13.23 -6.61
N GLY A 3 5.56 12.71 -6.10
CA GLY A 3 5.45 11.30 -5.71
C GLY A 3 5.23 10.42 -6.94
N ARG A 4 5.77 9.19 -6.95
CA ARG A 4 5.38 8.19 -7.95
C ARG A 4 3.96 7.71 -7.66
N LEU A 5 3.18 7.45 -8.71
CA LEU A 5 1.84 6.85 -8.61
C LEU A 5 1.93 5.34 -8.87
N THR A 6 1.13 4.56 -8.16
CA THR A 6 0.90 3.13 -8.39
C THR A 6 -0.57 2.81 -8.15
N VAL A 7 -1.04 1.67 -8.63
CA VAL A 7 -2.35 1.12 -8.25
C VAL A 7 -2.13 0.06 -7.19
N VAL A 8 -2.87 0.15 -6.08
CA VAL A 8 -2.95 -0.93 -5.10
C VAL A 8 -4.21 -1.74 -5.31
N THR A 9 -4.13 -3.05 -5.13
CA THR A 9 -5.27 -3.98 -5.19
C THR A 9 -5.35 -4.80 -3.91
N TYR A 10 -6.54 -4.94 -3.35
CA TYR A 10 -6.78 -5.68 -2.11
C TYR A 10 -8.19 -6.25 -2.03
N THR A 11 -8.36 -7.26 -1.18
CA THR A 11 -9.67 -7.81 -0.83
C THR A 11 -10.24 -7.10 0.39
N GLY A 12 -11.43 -6.53 0.26
CA GLY A 12 -12.09 -5.82 1.35
C GLY A 12 -12.47 -6.77 2.49
N ARG A 13 -11.94 -6.53 3.71
CA ARG A 13 -12.09 -7.41 4.87
C ARG A 13 -13.53 -7.73 5.25
N ARG A 14 -14.46 -6.80 4.98
CA ARG A 14 -15.88 -6.96 5.31
C ARG A 14 -16.70 -7.55 4.16
N SER A 15 -16.34 -7.21 2.92
CA SER A 15 -17.16 -7.54 1.75
C SER A 15 -16.64 -8.71 0.92
N GLY A 16 -15.39 -9.13 1.12
CA GLY A 16 -14.71 -10.13 0.28
C GLY A 16 -14.47 -9.69 -1.17
N ARG A 17 -14.84 -8.46 -1.54
CA ARG A 17 -14.69 -7.93 -2.91
C ARG A 17 -13.29 -7.38 -3.13
N ILE A 18 -12.81 -7.48 -4.36
CA ILE A 18 -11.55 -6.88 -4.79
C ILE A 18 -11.77 -5.40 -5.12
N PHE A 19 -10.85 -4.56 -4.67
CA PHE A 19 -10.81 -3.12 -4.96
C PHE A 19 -9.44 -2.73 -5.48
N SER A 20 -9.40 -1.78 -6.41
CA SER A 20 -8.17 -1.15 -6.91
C SER A 20 -8.21 0.36 -6.69
N THR A 21 -7.11 0.95 -6.24
CA THR A 21 -7.05 2.39 -5.92
C THR A 21 -5.69 2.97 -6.32
N PRO A 22 -5.65 4.06 -7.12
CA PRO A 22 -4.41 4.76 -7.40
C PRO A 22 -3.93 5.51 -6.15
N VAL A 23 -2.65 5.39 -5.82
CA VAL A 23 -2.02 6.01 -4.64
C VAL A 23 -0.65 6.57 -4.98
N ALA A 24 -0.29 7.68 -4.32
CA ALA A 24 1.08 8.15 -4.31
C ALA A 24 1.90 7.32 -3.30
N TYR A 25 3.12 6.96 -3.67
CA TYR A 25 3.99 6.14 -2.82
C TYR A 25 5.44 6.62 -2.80
N ARG A 26 6.18 6.16 -1.80
CA ARG A 26 7.64 6.14 -1.75
C ARG A 26 8.10 4.71 -1.57
N ARG A 27 9.21 4.32 -2.18
CA ARG A 27 9.77 2.97 -2.07
C ARG A 27 11.22 3.04 -1.64
N ALA A 28 11.60 2.16 -0.73
CA ALA A 28 12.97 1.93 -0.30
C ALA A 28 13.18 0.42 -0.15
N ALA A 29 14.08 -0.16 -0.95
CA ALA A 29 14.35 -1.60 -0.98
C ALA A 29 13.06 -2.47 -1.10
N ASP A 30 12.74 -3.21 -0.04
CA ASP A 30 11.60 -4.12 0.13
C ASP A 30 10.35 -3.45 0.72
N ALA A 31 10.42 -2.15 1.04
CA ALA A 31 9.33 -1.44 1.70
C ALA A 31 8.73 -0.35 0.80
N VAL A 32 7.40 -0.30 0.77
CA VAL A 32 6.62 0.77 0.16
C VAL A 32 5.86 1.53 1.24
N THR A 33 5.96 2.85 1.24
CA THR A 33 5.21 3.73 2.13
C THR A 33 4.18 4.52 1.34
N ILE A 34 2.93 4.44 1.78
CA ILE A 34 1.79 5.18 1.22
C ILE A 34 1.27 6.13 2.29
N THR A 35 1.30 7.43 2.01
CA THR A 35 0.61 8.42 2.85
C THR A 35 -0.80 8.58 2.33
N VAL A 36 -1.79 8.28 3.17
CA VAL A 36 -3.20 8.40 2.78
C VAL A 36 -3.61 9.87 2.93
N ALA A 37 -3.79 10.56 1.81
CA ALA A 37 -4.31 11.92 1.82
C ALA A 37 -5.79 11.94 2.22
N MET A 38 -6.18 12.87 3.09
CA MET A 38 -7.55 13.02 3.60
C MET A 38 -8.14 11.67 4.10
N PRO A 39 -7.49 11.01 5.08
CA PRO A 39 -7.89 9.68 5.54
C PRO A 39 -9.32 9.64 6.10
N GLU A 40 -9.82 10.74 6.65
CA GLU A 40 -11.20 10.91 7.13
C GLU A 40 -12.26 10.76 6.03
N ARG A 41 -11.88 11.05 4.77
CA ARG A 41 -12.75 10.92 3.59
C ARG A 41 -12.66 9.55 2.92
N LYS A 42 -11.89 8.61 3.48
CA LYS A 42 -11.56 7.32 2.85
C LYS A 42 -11.71 6.19 3.87
N LEU A 43 -12.18 5.04 3.40
CA LEU A 43 -12.36 3.87 4.28
C LEU A 43 -11.37 2.74 3.97
N TRP A 44 -10.78 2.73 2.77
CA TRP A 44 -9.98 1.60 2.28
C TRP A 44 -8.78 1.27 3.16
N TRP A 45 -8.12 2.28 3.75
CA TRP A 45 -6.94 2.09 4.60
C TRP A 45 -7.25 1.28 5.87
N ARG A 46 -8.51 1.24 6.30
CA ARG A 46 -8.97 0.45 7.46
C ARG A 46 -8.91 -1.05 7.21
N ASN A 47 -8.72 -1.49 5.96
CA ASN A 47 -8.45 -2.90 5.69
C ASN A 47 -7.11 -3.37 6.28
N PHE A 48 -6.19 -2.44 6.55
CA PHE A 48 -4.81 -2.73 6.94
C PHE A 48 -4.50 -2.33 8.39
N THR A 49 -5.50 -2.01 9.22
CA THR A 49 -5.31 -1.73 10.66
C THR A 49 -5.12 -3.03 11.46
N GLY A 50 -4.50 -2.95 12.64
CA GLY A 50 -4.23 -4.15 13.47
C GLY A 50 -3.03 -4.91 12.93
N GLU A 51 -3.16 -6.22 12.75
CA GLU A 51 -2.13 -7.07 12.16
C GLU A 51 -1.85 -6.77 10.68
N GLY A 52 -2.72 -6.01 10.01
CA GLY A 52 -2.57 -5.69 8.59
C GLY A 52 -3.27 -6.69 7.67
N GLY A 53 -2.84 -6.75 6.41
CA GLY A 53 -3.37 -7.70 5.44
C GLY A 53 -2.66 -7.68 4.09
N PRO A 54 -2.95 -8.67 3.22
CA PRO A 54 -2.32 -8.78 1.92
C PRO A 54 -2.74 -7.65 0.98
N ILE A 55 -1.80 -7.21 0.15
CA ILE A 55 -2.00 -6.19 -0.88
C ILE A 55 -1.11 -6.51 -2.09
N SER A 56 -1.56 -6.13 -3.28
CA SER A 56 -0.74 -6.08 -4.48
C SER A 56 -0.53 -4.64 -4.93
N LEU A 57 0.63 -4.35 -5.51
CA LEU A 57 0.99 -3.05 -6.08
C LEU A 57 1.52 -3.25 -7.50
N ASP A 58 1.07 -2.42 -8.43
CA ASP A 58 1.71 -2.32 -9.74
C ASP A 58 3.03 -1.53 -9.62
N LEU A 59 4.14 -2.25 -9.59
CA LEU A 59 5.49 -1.69 -9.48
C LEU A 59 6.38 -2.25 -10.59
N ASP A 60 7.12 -1.35 -11.23
CA ASP A 60 8.07 -1.70 -12.30
C ASP A 60 7.40 -2.44 -13.47
N GLY A 61 6.10 -2.17 -13.72
CA GLY A 61 5.30 -2.83 -14.76
C GLY A 61 4.86 -4.25 -14.42
N SER A 62 4.84 -4.61 -13.12
CA SER A 62 4.49 -5.93 -12.64
C SER A 62 3.71 -5.86 -11.32
N ASP A 63 2.82 -6.83 -11.12
CA ASP A 63 2.13 -6.98 -9.84
C ASP A 63 3.11 -7.53 -8.79
N ARG A 64 3.32 -6.74 -7.73
CA ARG A 64 4.15 -7.09 -6.59
C ARG A 64 3.28 -7.27 -5.36
N THR A 65 3.31 -8.45 -4.76
CA THR A 65 2.57 -8.77 -3.55
C THR A 65 3.34 -8.35 -2.30
N GLY A 66 2.60 -8.08 -1.23
CA GLY A 66 3.16 -7.80 0.07
C GLY A 66 2.13 -7.76 1.18
N HIS A 67 2.61 -7.52 2.40
CA HIS A 67 1.80 -7.34 3.59
C HIS A 67 1.76 -5.87 4.02
N ALA A 68 0.55 -5.30 4.10
CA ALA A 68 0.32 -3.91 4.44
C ALA A 68 -0.15 -3.73 5.89
N VAL A 69 0.45 -2.76 6.58
CA VAL A 69 0.04 -2.31 7.92
C VAL A 69 -0.18 -0.80 7.92
N ALA A 70 -1.37 -0.38 8.33
CA ALA A 70 -1.76 1.01 8.53
C ALA A 70 -1.49 1.45 9.97
N ARG A 71 -0.82 2.60 10.13
CA ARG A 71 -0.68 3.30 11.40
C ARG A 71 -1.32 4.69 11.31
N VAL A 72 -2.03 5.05 12.36
CA VAL A 72 -2.57 6.40 12.57
C VAL A 72 -1.71 7.07 13.64
N ASP A 73 -1.17 8.25 13.36
CA ASP A 73 -0.44 9.01 14.37
C ASP A 73 -1.39 9.87 15.23
N GLU A 74 -0.82 10.53 16.25
CA GLU A 74 -1.57 11.42 17.16
C GLU A 74 -2.29 12.57 16.45
N LYS A 75 -1.85 12.95 15.24
CA LYS A 75 -2.44 14.01 14.42
C LYS A 75 -3.48 13.47 13.44
N GLY A 76 -3.83 12.18 13.51
CA GLY A 76 -4.77 11.53 12.60
C GLY A 76 -4.20 11.25 11.20
N ARG A 77 -2.89 11.43 10.98
CA ARG A 77 -2.27 11.10 9.68
C ARG A 77 -2.14 9.60 9.57
N VAL A 78 -2.54 9.08 8.41
CA VAL A 78 -2.49 7.64 8.13
C VAL A 78 -1.33 7.34 7.19
N THR A 79 -0.46 6.44 7.64
CA THR A 79 0.63 5.87 6.84
C THR A 79 0.44 4.37 6.74
N ILE A 80 0.49 3.86 5.51
CA ILE A 80 0.52 2.42 5.24
C ILE A 80 1.95 2.06 4.86
N THR A 81 2.49 1.07 5.56
CA THR A 81 3.77 0.43 5.21
C THR A 81 3.46 -0.93 4.62
N VAL A 82 3.94 -1.17 3.40
CA VAL A 82 3.89 -2.48 2.76
C VAL A 82 5.29 -3.09 2.79
N ARG A 83 5.38 -4.31 3.28
CA ARG A 83 6.55 -5.17 3.11
C ARG A 83 6.31 -6.07 1.89
N LEU A 84 7.13 -5.93 0.86
CA LEU A 84 7.04 -6.74 -0.34
C LEU A 84 7.52 -8.17 -0.05
N ASP A 85 6.83 -9.18 -0.56
CA ASP A 85 7.16 -10.59 -0.31
C ASP A 85 8.49 -10.98 -0.97
N GLN A 86 8.86 -10.29 -2.05
CA GLN A 86 10.10 -10.49 -2.78
C GLN A 86 10.88 -9.18 -2.87
N PRO A 87 12.22 -9.21 -2.75
CA PRO A 87 13.05 -8.05 -3.04
C PRO A 87 12.89 -7.62 -4.51
N PRO A 88 13.24 -6.37 -4.88
CA PRO A 88 13.31 -5.97 -6.29
C PRO A 88 14.11 -7.03 -7.07
N ALA A 89 13.67 -7.34 -8.29
CA ALA A 89 14.40 -8.28 -9.13
C ALA A 89 15.84 -7.77 -9.27
N PRO A 90 16.87 -8.63 -9.15
CA PRO A 90 18.23 -8.22 -9.46
C PRO A 90 18.23 -7.65 -10.87
N ASN A 91 18.77 -6.43 -11.04
CA ASN A 91 18.76 -5.72 -12.32
C ASN A 91 19.18 -6.69 -13.45
N SER A 92 18.26 -7.01 -14.35
CA SER A 92 18.63 -7.71 -15.57
C SER A 92 19.49 -6.76 -16.42
N PRO A 93 20.61 -7.25 -16.98
CA PRO A 93 21.56 -6.45 -17.75
C PRO A 93 20.95 -5.85 -19.02
#